data_AF-A0A5J4TKR6-F1
#
_entry.id   AF-A0A5J4TKR6-F1
#
_cell.length_a   1.000
_cell.length_b   1.000
_cell.length_c   1.000
_cell.angle_alpha   90.00
_cell.angle_beta   90.00
_cell.angle_gamma   90.00
#
_symmetry.space_group_name_H-M   'P 1'
#
loop_
_entity.id
_entity.type
_entity.pdbx_description
1 polymer ?
#
loop_
_entity_poly.entity_id
_entity_poly.type
_entity_poly.pdbx_seq_one_letter_code
_entity_poly.pdbx_strand_id
1 'polypeptide(L)'
;MEQFIDIADSVRTGFNRERTINQTDKQGQLSQQHYNNVIQSLSDIDMFVDEVYEAQHHQAFKTQFNFGVIYEGYKLDQNDQVQVDYGYILPRDTRIQEHAPKVIQSADYIIDHKLLELV
;
A
#
# COMPACT_ATOMS: atom_id res chain seq x y z
N MET A 1 -1.94 17.37 -15.01
CA MET A 1 -2.39 15.96 -15.09
C MET A 1 -1.33 15.04 -15.67
N GLU A 2 -0.79 15.27 -16.88
CA GLU A 2 0.32 14.44 -17.42
C GLU A 2 1.54 14.41 -16.48
N GLN A 3 1.99 15.57 -15.99
CA GLN A 3 3.11 15.67 -15.05
C GLN A 3 2.89 14.92 -13.71
N PHE A 4 1.64 14.82 -13.26
CA PHE A 4 1.28 14.05 -12.06
C PHE A 4 1.42 12.54 -12.30
N ILE A 5 0.96 12.08 -13.47
CA ILE A 5 1.07 10.68 -13.89
C ILE A 5 2.55 10.30 -14.06
N ASP A 6 3.34 11.18 -14.70
CA ASP A 6 4.78 10.97 -14.89
C ASP A 6 5.53 10.83 -13.57
N ILE A 7 5.18 11.64 -12.55
CA ILE A 7 5.78 11.56 -11.21
C ILE A 7 5.35 10.28 -10.51
N ALA A 8 4.07 9.90 -10.60
CA ALA A 8 3.58 8.65 -10.04
C ALA A 8 4.31 7.44 -10.64
N ASP A 9 4.51 7.44 -11.96
CA ASP A 9 5.18 6.36 -12.66
C ASP A 9 6.69 6.34 -12.39
N SER A 10 7.33 7.51 -12.35
CA SER A 10 8.75 7.64 -12.00
C SER A 10 9.05 7.08 -10.60
N VAL A 11 8.26 7.47 -9.59
CA VAL A 11 8.43 6.97 -8.21
C VAL A 11 8.26 5.45 -8.15
N ARG A 12 7.28 4.90 -8.88
CA ARG A 12 7.03 3.45 -8.93
C ARG A 12 8.20 2.65 -9.54
N THR A 13 8.98 3.22 -10.46
CA THR A 13 10.10 2.48 -11.11
C THR A 13 11.19 2.05 -10.12
N GLY A 14 11.33 2.75 -8.99
CA GLY A 14 12.27 2.38 -7.92
C GLY A 14 11.83 1.21 -7.05
N PHE A 15 10.60 0.70 -7.20
CA PHE A 15 10.02 -0.34 -6.38
C PHE A 15 9.61 -1.55 -7.23
N ASN A 16 9.83 -2.75 -6.70
CA ASN A 16 9.30 -3.96 -7.33
C ASN A 16 7.78 -3.90 -7.28
N ARG A 17 7.11 -4.16 -8.41
CA ARG A 17 5.64 -4.18 -8.49
C ARG A 17 5.05 -5.22 -7.55
N GLU A 18 5.61 -6.42 -7.60
CA GLU A 18 5.25 -7.54 -6.74
C GLU A 18 6.50 -8.21 -6.20
N ARG A 19 6.42 -8.75 -4.99
CA ARG A 19 7.51 -9.55 -4.42
C ARG A 19 6.98 -10.51 -3.36
N THR A 20 7.43 -11.76 -3.43
CA THR A 20 7.28 -12.73 -2.34
C THR A 20 8.62 -12.98 -1.69
N ILE A 21 8.70 -12.86 -0.36
CA ILE A 21 9.90 -13.11 0.42
C ILE A 21 9.60 -14.23 1.42
N ASN A 22 10.31 -15.34 1.28
CA ASN A 22 10.29 -16.41 2.26
C ASN A 22 11.17 -16.02 3.46
N GLN A 23 10.61 -16.07 4.66
CA GLN A 23 11.29 -15.78 5.91
C GLN A 23 11.10 -16.92 6.89
N THR A 24 12.19 -17.45 7.43
CA THR A 24 12.11 -18.42 8.52
C THR A 24 12.06 -17.64 9.84
N ASP A 25 11.03 -17.90 10.64
CA ASP A 25 10.93 -17.30 11.97
C ASP A 25 11.94 -17.93 12.95
N LYS A 26 11.98 -17.42 14.19
CA LYS A 26 12.89 -17.91 15.24
C LYS A 26 12.58 -19.35 15.67
N GLN A 27 11.40 -19.86 15.37
CA GLN A 27 10.96 -21.23 15.65
C GLN A 27 11.19 -22.19 14.48
N GLY A 28 11.71 -21.70 13.34
CA GLY A 28 11.95 -22.52 12.16
C GLY A 28 10.73 -22.65 11.23
N GLN A 29 9.62 -21.96 11.50
CA GLN A 29 8.47 -21.93 10.60
C GLN A 29 8.75 -21.01 9.41
N LEU A 30 8.40 -21.49 8.22
CA LEU A 30 8.43 -20.69 7.01
C LEU A 30 7.22 -19.75 7.01
N SER A 31 7.49 -18.46 6.99
CA SER A 31 6.51 -17.41 6.73
C SER A 31 6.78 -16.78 5.37
N GLN A 32 5.73 -16.34 4.68
CA GLN A 32 5.86 -15.66 3.40
C GLN A 32 5.37 -14.22 3.54
N GLN A 33 6.18 -13.27 3.11
CA GLN A 33 5.78 -11.88 2.97
C GLN A 33 5.43 -11.61 1.51
N HIS A 34 4.20 -11.17 1.26
CA HIS A 34 3.72 -10.78 -0.05
C HIS A 34 3.62 -9.25 -0.13
N TYR A 35 4.18 -8.66 -1.18
CA TYR A 35 4.13 -7.23 -1.46
C TYR A 35 3.49 -6.98 -2.81
N ASN A 36 2.55 -6.03 -2.88
CA ASN A 36 1.99 -5.49 -4.11
C ASN A 36 1.96 -3.96 -4.04
N ASN A 37 2.69 -3.31 -4.96
CA ASN A 37 2.77 -1.85 -5.08
C ASN A 37 1.88 -1.30 -6.22
N VAL A 38 1.08 -2.16 -6.85
CA VAL A 38 0.11 -1.82 -7.91
C VAL A 38 -1.30 -1.85 -7.34
N ILE A 39 -1.51 -1.13 -6.24
CA ILE A 39 -2.81 -0.94 -5.61
C ILE A 39 -3.31 0.45 -6.01
N GLN A 40 -4.38 0.52 -6.79
CA GLN A 40 -4.96 1.78 -7.30
C GLN A 40 -6.30 2.10 -6.66
N SER A 41 -6.92 1.13 -5.99
CA SER A 41 -8.22 1.23 -5.35
C SER A 41 -8.30 0.37 -4.09
N LEU A 42 -9.31 0.62 -3.26
CA LEU A 42 -9.64 -0.26 -2.13
C LEU A 42 -10.00 -1.68 -2.60
N SER A 43 -10.62 -1.81 -3.78
CA SER A 43 -10.93 -3.12 -4.35
C SER A 43 -9.68 -3.94 -4.71
N ASP A 44 -8.57 -3.28 -5.06
CA ASP A 44 -7.30 -3.97 -5.33
C ASP A 44 -6.69 -4.50 -4.03
N ILE A 45 -6.89 -3.79 -2.91
CA ILE A 45 -6.49 -4.24 -1.57
C ILE A 45 -7.24 -5.52 -1.21
N ASP A 46 -8.57 -5.49 -1.35
CA ASP A 46 -9.44 -6.63 -1.03
C ASP A 46 -9.06 -7.87 -1.84
N MET A 47 -8.87 -7.71 -3.15
CA MET A 47 -8.48 -8.80 -4.04
C MET A 47 -7.11 -9.37 -3.65
N PHE A 48 -6.14 -8.51 -3.32
CA PHE A 48 -4.82 -8.96 -2.88
C PHE A 48 -4.87 -9.72 -1.54
N VAL A 49 -5.71 -9.27 -0.60
CA VAL A 49 -5.93 -9.97 0.68
C VAL A 49 -6.53 -11.36 0.45
N ASP A 50 -7.53 -11.46 -0.43
CA ASP A 50 -8.15 -12.74 -0.81
C ASP A 50 -7.12 -13.68 -1.47
N GLU A 51 -6.32 -13.18 -2.41
CA GLU A 51 -5.25 -13.95 -3.07
C GLU A 51 -4.21 -14.49 -2.08
N VAL A 52 -3.78 -13.67 -1.12
CA VAL A 52 -2.83 -14.10 -0.09
C VAL A 52 -3.46 -15.14 0.83
N TYR A 53 -4.73 -14.99 1.20
CA TYR A 53 -5.41 -15.97 2.05
C TYR A 53 -5.53 -17.34 1.38
N GLU A 54 -5.86 -17.39 0.09
CA GLU A 54 -5.85 -18.61 -0.71
C GLU A 54 -4.44 -19.22 -0.81
N ALA A 55 -3.43 -18.39 -1.09
CA ALA A 55 -2.03 -18.83 -1.18
C ALA A 55 -1.47 -19.39 0.14
N GLN A 56 -1.97 -18.89 1.28
CA GLN A 56 -1.62 -19.39 2.61
C GLN A 56 -2.50 -20.57 3.07
N HIS A 57 -3.24 -21.22 2.16
CA HIS A 57 -4.10 -22.37 2.48
C HIS A 57 -5.10 -22.09 3.61
N HIS A 58 -5.69 -20.90 3.60
CA HIS A 58 -6.63 -20.43 4.62
C HIS A 58 -6.05 -20.34 6.04
N GLN A 59 -4.72 -20.25 6.17
CA GLN A 59 -4.07 -20.01 7.46
C GLN A 59 -4.11 -18.53 7.84
N ALA A 60 -4.04 -18.27 9.15
CA ALA A 60 -4.01 -16.91 9.66
C ALA A 60 -2.72 -16.18 9.27
N PHE A 61 -2.85 -14.90 8.91
CA PHE A 61 -1.71 -14.06 8.52
C PHE A 61 -1.87 -12.62 9.03
N LYS A 62 -0.77 -11.87 8.96
CA LYS A 62 -0.73 -10.44 9.30
C LYS A 62 -0.59 -9.61 8.05
N THR A 63 -1.37 -8.55 7.93
CA THR A 63 -1.26 -7.57 6.86
C THR A 63 -0.76 -6.23 7.40
N GLN A 64 0.04 -5.53 6.60
CA GLN A 64 0.43 -4.15 6.84
C GLN A 64 0.37 -3.41 5.51
N PHE A 65 -0.30 -2.27 5.50
CA PHE A 65 -0.35 -1.38 4.35
C PHE A 65 0.44 -0.12 4.65
N ASN A 66 1.34 0.25 3.73
CA ASN A 66 2.14 1.45 3.82
C ASN A 66 1.83 2.32 2.61
N PHE A 67 1.15 3.45 2.82
CA PHE A 67 0.77 4.36 1.74
C PHE A 67 1.72 5.56 1.66
N GLY A 68 2.13 5.90 0.44
CA GLY A 68 2.77 7.17 0.12
C GLY A 68 1.74 8.16 -0.40
N VAL A 69 2.08 9.44 -0.40
CA VAL A 69 1.21 10.50 -0.93
C VAL A 69 1.90 11.14 -2.13
N ILE A 70 1.18 11.28 -3.23
CA ILE A 70 1.57 12.17 -4.33
C ILE A 70 0.64 13.36 -4.27
N TYR A 71 1.20 14.57 -4.31
CA TYR A 71 0.43 15.80 -4.12
C TYR A 71 0.76 16.83 -5.20
N GLU A 72 -0.24 17.66 -5.47
CA GLU A 72 -0.12 18.89 -6.26
C GLU A 72 -0.05 20.07 -5.29
N GLY A 73 0.97 20.91 -5.41
CA GLY A 73 1.20 22.09 -4.60
C GLY A 73 1.16 23.36 -5.44
N TYR A 74 0.56 24.41 -4.90
CA TYR A 74 0.53 25.72 -5.54
C TYR A 74 1.54 26.65 -4.87
N LYS A 75 2.45 27.21 -5.66
CA LYS A 75 3.41 28.22 -5.23
C LYS A 75 3.14 29.52 -5.99
N LEU A 76 3.19 30.65 -5.29
CA LEU A 76 3.20 31.96 -5.95
C LEU A 76 4.64 32.30 -6.29
N ASP A 77 4.87 32.70 -7.54
CA ASP A 77 6.15 33.29 -7.92
C ASP A 77 6.25 34.77 -7.49
N GLN A 78 7.37 35.40 -7.81
CA GLN A 78 7.63 36.80 -7.43
C GLN A 78 6.67 37.80 -8.09
N ASN A 79 5.85 37.37 -9.05
CA ASN A 79 4.87 38.17 -9.77
C ASN A 79 3.42 37.77 -9.43
N ASP A 80 3.20 37.07 -8.31
CA ASP A 80 1.91 36.54 -7.88
C ASP A 80 1.25 35.59 -8.90
N GLN A 81 2.02 34.99 -9.81
CA GLN A 81 1.50 33.95 -10.70
C GLN A 81 1.55 32.59 -10.01
N VAL A 82 0.48 31.82 -10.18
CA VAL A 82 0.35 30.47 -9.63
C VAL A 82 1.21 29.51 -10.46
N GLN A 83 2.24 28.95 -9.83
CA GLN A 83 3.00 27.83 -10.34
C GLN A 83 2.53 26.54 -9.66
N VAL A 84 2.30 25.52 -10.46
CA VAL A 84 1.95 24.18 -9.99
C VAL A 84 3.23 23.37 -9.86
N ASP A 85 3.49 22.89 -8.66
CA ASP A 85 4.58 21.98 -8.33
C ASP A 85 3.99 20.62 -7.94
N TYR A 86 4.70 19.56 -8.26
CA TYR A 86 4.24 18.20 -8.01
C TYR A 86 5.30 17.47 -7.19
N GLY A 87 4.86 16.85 -6.11
CA GLY A 87 5.76 16.17 -5.18
C GLY A 87 5.19 14.83 -4.73
N TYR A 88 6.03 14.07 -4.05
CA TYR A 88 5.63 12.83 -3.39
C TYR A 88 6.28 12.73 -2.02
N ILE A 89 5.65 11.94 -1.16
CA ILE A 89 6.19 11.58 0.14
C ILE A 89 6.10 10.07 0.28
N LEU A 90 7.23 9.43 0.53
CA LEU A 90 7.28 7.99 0.68
C LEU A 90 6.71 7.59 2.05
N PRO A 91 6.09 6.39 2.16
CA PRO A 91 5.58 5.89 3.43
C PRO A 91 6.63 5.82 4.53
N ARG A 92 7.92 5.65 4.18
CA ARG A 92 9.04 5.61 5.14
C ARG A 92 9.47 6.99 5.65
N ASP A 93 9.21 8.04 4.88
CA ASP A 93 9.70 9.40 5.15
C ASP A 93 8.69 10.20 5.99
N THR A 94 7.50 9.65 6.15
CA THR A 94 6.43 10.23 6.92
C THR A 94 5.94 9.20 7.91
N ARG A 95 5.79 9.60 9.17
CA ARG A 95 5.04 8.82 10.16
C ARG A 95 3.54 8.82 9.82
N ILE A 96 3.17 8.65 8.54
CA ILE A 96 1.76 8.53 8.13
C ILE A 96 1.27 7.22 8.71
N GLN A 97 0.06 7.28 9.23
CA GLN A 97 -0.73 6.20 9.82
C GLN A 97 -0.19 4.81 9.47
N GLU A 98 0.72 4.32 10.30
CA GLU A 98 0.99 2.89 10.37
C GLU A 98 -0.28 2.28 10.96
N HIS A 99 -1.13 1.70 10.12
CA HIS A 99 -2.20 0.87 10.63
C HIS A 99 -1.53 -0.31 11.33
N ALA A 100 -1.85 -0.48 12.62
CA ALA A 100 -1.34 -1.60 13.39
C ALA A 100 -1.62 -2.90 12.62
N PRO A 101 -0.62 -3.81 12.47
CA PRO A 101 -0.81 -5.04 11.73
C PRO A 101 -2.05 -5.79 12.23
N LYS A 102 -3.04 -5.97 11.37
CA LYS A 102 -4.24 -6.73 11.71
C LYS A 102 -3.99 -8.20 11.41
N VAL A 103 -4.42 -9.05 12.35
CA VAL A 103 -4.39 -10.50 12.18
C VAL A 103 -5.69 -10.92 11.52
N ILE A 104 -5.62 -11.50 10.33
CA ILE A 104 -6.76 -12.14 9.68
C ILE A 104 -6.75 -13.60 10.09
N GLN A 105 -7.80 -14.06 10.77
CA GLN A 105 -7.87 -15.41 11.35
C GLN A 105 -8.86 -16.34 10.64
N SER A 106 -9.78 -15.80 9.84
CA SER A 106 -10.80 -16.54 9.10
C SER A 106 -11.36 -15.72 7.94
N ALA A 107 -12.09 -16.38 7.03
CA ALA A 107 -12.81 -15.73 5.93
C ALA A 107 -13.89 -14.75 6.42
N ASP A 108 -14.54 -15.04 7.56
CA ASP A 108 -15.54 -14.13 8.16
C ASP A 108 -14.92 -12.78 8.55
N TYR A 109 -13.66 -12.80 9.00
CA TYR A 109 -12.91 -11.58 9.31
C TYR A 109 -12.64 -10.71 8.08
N ILE A 110 -12.56 -11.32 6.90
CA ILE A 110 -12.39 -10.60 5.62
C ILE A 110 -13.70 -9.88 5.27
N ILE A 111 -14.84 -10.55 5.43
CA ILE A 111 -16.17 -9.97 5.16
C ILE A 111 -16.45 -8.80 6.10
N ASP A 112 -16.18 -8.97 7.39
CA ASP A 112 -16.35 -7.90 8.39
C ASP A 112 -15.42 -6.72 8.12
N HIS A 113 -14.21 -6.97 7.60
CA HIS A 113 -13.28 -5.90 7.24
C HIS A 113 -13.78 -5.07 6.06
N LYS A 114 -14.33 -5.74 5.02
CA LYS A 114 -14.90 -5.10 3.83
C LYS A 114 -16.05 -4.15 4.17
N LEU A 115 -16.83 -4.46 5.21
CA LEU A 115 -17.95 -3.62 5.67
C LEU A 115 -17.52 -2.38 6.47
N LEU A 116 -16.35 -2.40 7.11
CA LEU A 116 -15.85 -1.33 7.98
C LEU A 116 -15.10 -0.22 7.21
N GLU A 117 -14.58 -0.49 6.01
CA GLU A 117 -13.88 0.53 5.20
C GLU A 117 -14.78 1.30 4.23
N LEU A 118 -16.09 0.99 4.19
CA LEU A 118 -17.10 1.67 3.36
C LEU A 118 -17.89 2.77 4.12
N VAL A 119 -17.50 3.12 5.36
CA VAL A 119 -18.17 4.14 6.21
C VAL A 119 -17.22 5.26 6.60
#